data_AF-A0A0N9HY23-F1
#
_entry.id   AF-A0A0N9HY23-F1
#
_cell.length_a   1.000
_cell.length_b   1.000
_cell.length_c   1.000
_cell.angle_alpha   90.00
_cell.angle_beta   90.00
_cell.angle_gamma   90.00
#
_symmetry.space_group_name_H-M   'P 1'
#
loop_
_entity.id
_entity.type
_entity.pdbx_description
1 polymer ?
#
loop_
_entity_poly.entity_id
_entity_poly.type
_entity_poly.pdbx_seq_one_letter_code
_entity_poly.pdbx_strand_id
1 'polypeptide(L)'
;MRGEPIGGVVMPVPDASTRTDDYWQECIRIRPTLVRIAARRCAAPVDPDDIVNEALIRGAEFNDLDMSRIEQFLVSTVTRLCADEIRRRTVATRMANHPRLVPPSAEDPAEFACDKAEARWLAIRILALPRRDRALVDMLADGMGHSEIARELGTTTQGAHSALYRLRKRIGAHRPIG
;
A
#
# COMPACT_ATOMS: atom_id res chain seq x y z
N MET A 1 -8.03 65.98 23.83
CA MET A 1 -7.60 64.57 24.02
C MET A 1 -7.87 63.83 22.73
N ARG A 2 -6.82 63.39 22.02
CA ARG A 2 -6.94 62.59 20.79
C ARG A 2 -6.94 61.13 21.21
N GLY A 3 -7.98 60.38 20.87
CA GLY A 3 -7.96 58.92 20.92
C GLY A 3 -7.57 58.41 19.54
N GLU A 4 -6.44 57.72 19.44
CA GLU A 4 -6.11 56.93 18.25
C GLU A 4 -6.95 55.65 18.23
N PRO A 5 -7.48 55.22 17.07
CA PRO A 5 -8.11 53.91 16.98
C PRO A 5 -7.02 52.84 16.91
N ILE A 6 -7.14 51.85 17.79
CA ILE A 6 -6.27 50.69 17.87
C ILE A 6 -6.45 49.90 16.57
N GLY A 7 -5.40 49.87 15.73
CA GLY A 7 -5.38 49.13 14.48
C GLY A 7 -5.61 47.64 14.75
N GLY A 8 -6.73 47.12 14.26
CA GLY A 8 -7.01 45.69 14.26
C GLY A 8 -5.98 44.99 13.37
N VAL A 9 -5.19 44.09 13.96
CA VAL A 9 -4.34 43.17 13.21
C VAL A 9 -5.25 42.18 12.49
N VAL A 10 -5.54 42.47 11.22
CA VAL A 10 -6.12 41.48 10.31
C VAL A 10 -5.01 40.46 10.03
N MET A 11 -5.10 39.30 10.66
CA MET A 11 -4.29 38.15 10.26
C MET A 11 -4.72 37.76 8.84
N PRO A 12 -3.82 37.82 7.85
CA PRO A 12 -4.18 37.46 6.48
C PRO A 12 -4.60 35.99 6.45
N VAL A 13 -5.80 35.72 5.94
CA VAL A 13 -6.20 34.36 5.56
C VAL A 13 -5.23 33.92 4.48
N PRO A 14 -4.49 32.81 4.65
CA PRO A 14 -3.54 32.36 3.64
C PRO A 14 -4.28 32.11 2.33
N ASP A 15 -3.82 32.75 1.25
CA ASP A 15 -4.30 32.48 -0.10
C ASP A 15 -3.95 31.04 -0.49
N ALA A 16 -4.70 30.46 -1.43
CA ALA A 16 -4.47 29.10 -1.93
C ALA A 16 -3.02 28.90 -2.42
N SER A 17 -2.40 29.95 -2.97
CA SER A 17 -1.00 29.99 -3.37
C SER A 17 -0.03 29.72 -2.20
N THR A 18 -0.22 30.37 -1.05
CA THR A 18 0.62 30.20 0.15
C THR A 18 0.49 28.78 0.72
N ARG A 19 -0.73 28.22 0.73
CA ARG A 19 -0.96 26.83 1.18
C ARG A 19 -0.27 25.81 0.27
N THR A 20 -0.25 26.05 -1.04
CA THR A 20 0.46 25.20 -2.01
C THR A 20 1.97 25.29 -1.82
N ASP A 21 2.51 26.48 -1.55
CA ASP A 21 3.94 26.65 -1.26
C ASP A 21 4.35 25.94 0.04
N ASP A 22 3.58 26.10 1.12
CA ASP A 22 3.83 25.42 2.40
C ASP A 22 3.80 23.89 2.24
N TYR A 23 2.89 23.37 1.42
CA TYR A 23 2.83 21.95 1.08
C TYR A 23 4.12 21.46 0.41
N TRP A 24 4.57 22.13 -0.64
CA TRP A 24 5.75 21.71 -1.39
C TRP A 24 7.04 21.83 -0.56
N GLN A 25 7.16 22.86 0.28
CA GLN A 25 8.28 23.00 1.21
C GLN A 25 8.38 21.80 2.16
N GLU A 26 7.25 21.39 2.73
CA GLU A 26 7.24 20.24 3.63
C GLU A 26 7.51 18.93 2.89
N CYS A 27 6.96 18.77 1.68
CA CYS A 27 7.24 17.63 0.82
C CYS A 27 8.73 17.49 0.49
N ILE A 28 9.42 18.58 0.15
CA ILE A 28 10.87 18.59 -0.11
C ILE A 28 11.63 18.10 1.12
N ARG A 29 11.25 18.56 2.32
CA ARG A 29 11.89 18.18 3.59
C ARG A 29 11.82 16.67 3.84
N ILE A 30 10.64 16.06 3.65
CA ILE A 30 10.39 14.64 3.97
C ILE A 30 10.72 13.68 2.82
N ARG A 31 10.87 14.16 1.58
CA ARG A 31 11.12 13.36 0.37
C ARG A 31 12.22 12.30 0.55
N PRO A 32 13.41 12.59 1.13
CA PRO A 32 14.46 11.58 1.27
C PRO A 32 14.05 10.38 2.14
N THR A 33 13.23 10.61 3.17
CA THR A 33 12.69 9.55 4.02
C THR A 33 11.68 8.69 3.25
N LEU A 34 10.80 9.33 2.47
CA LEU A 34 9.82 8.64 1.63
C LEU A 34 10.49 7.76 0.57
N VAL A 35 11.53 8.27 -0.10
CA VAL A 35 12.31 7.50 -1.09
C VAL A 35 12.96 6.29 -0.44
N ARG A 36 13.55 6.44 0.76
CA ARG A 36 14.13 5.31 1.51
C ARG A 36 13.08 4.26 1.88
N ILE A 37 11.88 4.68 2.23
CA ILE A 37 10.74 3.81 2.54
C ILE A 37 10.29 3.04 1.30
N ALA A 38 10.19 3.71 0.15
CA ALA A 38 9.82 3.13 -1.13
C ALA A 38 10.89 2.16 -1.63
N ALA A 39 12.18 2.54 -1.61
CA ALA A 39 13.30 1.71 -2.05
C ALA A 39 13.43 0.39 -1.27
N ARG A 40 13.03 0.37 0.00
CA ARG A 40 13.02 -0.86 0.82
C ARG A 40 11.85 -1.80 0.50
N ARG A 41 10.78 -1.29 -0.12
CA ARG A 41 9.51 -2.01 -0.32
C ARG A 41 9.28 -2.39 -1.77
N CYS A 42 9.73 -1.56 -2.68
CA CYS A 42 9.60 -1.76 -4.11
C CYS A 42 10.89 -2.44 -4.63
N ALA A 43 10.73 -3.51 -5.41
CA ALA A 43 11.83 -4.17 -6.13
C ALA A 43 11.90 -3.64 -7.57
N ALA A 44 13.08 -3.72 -8.20
CA ALA A 44 13.24 -3.42 -9.62
C ALA A 44 12.17 -4.13 -10.47
N PRO A 45 11.64 -3.52 -11.56
CA PRO A 45 12.12 -2.31 -12.24
C PRO A 45 11.47 -0.96 -11.83
N VAL A 46 10.72 -0.86 -10.71
CA VAL A 46 10.07 0.42 -10.37
C VAL A 46 11.06 1.33 -9.69
N ASP A 47 11.14 2.57 -10.19
CA ASP A 47 11.89 3.63 -9.53
C ASP A 47 11.16 4.06 -8.25
N PRO A 48 11.80 3.99 -7.07
CA PRO A 48 11.24 4.52 -5.84
C PRO A 48 10.81 5.99 -5.92
N ASP A 49 11.50 6.80 -6.73
CA ASP A 49 11.17 8.21 -6.93
C ASP A 49 9.80 8.39 -7.60
N ASP A 50 9.40 7.52 -8.53
CA ASP A 50 8.09 7.58 -9.19
C ASP A 50 6.95 7.37 -8.19
N ILE A 51 7.11 6.41 -7.28
CA ILE A 51 6.13 6.13 -6.23
C ILE A 51 5.98 7.32 -5.28
N VAL A 52 7.10 7.97 -4.95
CA VAL A 52 7.09 9.15 -4.09
C VAL A 52 6.43 10.32 -4.81
N ASN A 53 6.80 10.58 -6.06
CA ASN A 53 6.24 11.67 -6.86
C ASN A 53 4.72 11.53 -7.00
N GLU A 54 4.22 10.33 -7.29
CA GLU A 54 2.79 10.03 -7.32
C GLU A 54 2.11 10.30 -5.96
N ALA A 55 2.77 9.93 -4.85
CA ALA A 55 2.23 10.21 -3.52
C ALA A 55 2.15 11.72 -3.22
N LEU A 56 3.12 12.50 -3.68
CA LEU A 56 3.12 13.96 -3.54
C LEU A 56 2.00 14.60 -4.37
N ILE A 57 1.80 14.17 -5.61
CA ILE A 57 0.69 14.67 -6.45
C ILE A 57 -0.65 14.40 -5.77
N ARG A 58 -0.89 13.17 -5.29
CA ARG A 58 -2.13 12.82 -4.57
C ARG A 58 -2.33 13.61 -3.28
N GLY A 59 -1.26 13.98 -2.60
CA GLY A 59 -1.34 14.83 -1.41
C GLY A 59 -1.70 16.27 -1.77
N ALA A 60 -1.13 16.82 -2.84
CA ALA A 60 -1.45 18.16 -3.33
C ALA A 60 -2.91 18.28 -3.80
N GLU A 61 -3.46 17.21 -4.40
CA GLU A 61 -4.86 17.14 -4.83
C GLU A 61 -5.85 16.94 -3.67
N PHE A 62 -5.37 16.55 -2.49
CA PHE A 62 -6.22 16.31 -1.32
C PHE A 62 -6.47 17.61 -0.56
N ASN A 63 -7.56 18.31 -0.90
CA ASN A 63 -7.89 19.64 -0.36
C ASN A 63 -8.01 19.71 1.17
N ASP A 64 -8.43 18.64 1.83
CA ASP A 64 -8.65 18.56 3.28
C ASP A 64 -7.45 17.96 4.04
N LEU A 65 -6.25 18.01 3.44
CA LEU A 65 -5.04 17.49 4.09
C LEU A 65 -4.66 18.35 5.31
N ASP A 66 -4.69 17.74 6.49
CA ASP A 66 -4.11 18.32 7.69
C ASP A 66 -2.58 18.36 7.58
N MET A 67 -2.04 19.57 7.41
CA MET A 67 -0.60 19.81 7.27
C MET A 67 0.22 19.31 8.47
N SER A 68 -0.35 19.22 9.68
CA SER A 68 0.35 18.65 10.83
C SER A 68 0.57 17.14 10.72
N ARG A 69 -0.13 16.48 9.79
CA ARG A 69 -0.12 15.02 9.57
C ARG A 69 0.39 14.61 8.19
N ILE A 70 0.93 15.55 7.42
CA ILE A 70 1.40 15.35 6.06
C ILE A 70 2.41 14.19 5.94
N GLU A 71 3.37 14.09 6.85
CA GLU A 71 4.35 13.00 6.84
C GLU A 71 3.66 11.64 6.99
N GLN A 72 2.74 11.50 7.94
CA GLN A 72 2.06 10.23 8.18
C GLN A 72 1.13 9.87 7.00
N PHE A 73 0.48 10.87 6.42
CA PHE A 73 -0.33 10.71 5.22
C PHE A 73 0.51 10.18 4.05
N LEU A 74 1.63 10.84 3.77
CA LEU A 74 2.49 10.50 2.63
C LEU A 74 3.21 9.15 2.84
N VAL A 75 3.69 8.84 4.04
CA VAL A 75 4.22 7.51 4.38
C VAL A 75 3.18 6.42 4.13
N SER A 76 1.94 6.66 4.54
CA SER A 76 0.83 5.72 4.33
C SER A 76 0.50 5.56 2.84
N THR A 77 0.51 6.66 2.08
CA THR A 77 0.24 6.66 0.63
C THR A 77 1.36 5.96 -0.15
N VAL A 78 2.63 6.24 0.12
CA VAL A 78 3.78 5.52 -0.46
C VAL A 78 3.71 4.03 -0.16
N THR A 79 3.40 3.67 1.09
CA THR A 79 3.27 2.25 1.48
C THR A 79 2.16 1.55 0.70
N ARG A 80 1.02 2.22 0.50
CA ARG A 80 -0.09 1.70 -0.30
C ARG A 80 0.30 1.56 -1.76
N LEU A 81 0.93 2.56 -2.36
CA LEU A 81 1.38 2.52 -3.76
C LEU A 81 2.38 1.39 -4.03
N CYS A 82 3.39 1.18 -3.17
CA CYS A 82 4.29 0.02 -3.33
C CYS A 82 3.52 -1.32 -3.21
N ALA A 83 2.54 -1.42 -2.31
CA ALA A 83 1.73 -2.63 -2.19
C ALA A 83 0.81 -2.86 -3.40
N ASP A 84 0.28 -1.78 -3.98
CA ASP A 84 -0.53 -1.82 -5.21
C ASP A 84 0.32 -2.27 -6.39
N GLU A 85 1.55 -1.77 -6.49
CA GLU A 85 2.48 -2.13 -7.55
C GLU A 85 2.90 -3.60 -7.48
N ILE A 86 3.21 -4.11 -6.27
CA ILE A 86 3.48 -5.55 -6.07
C ILE A 86 2.26 -6.38 -6.52
N ARG A 87 1.04 -5.94 -6.19
CA ARG A 87 -0.18 -6.63 -6.60
C ARG A 87 -0.37 -6.62 -8.11
N ARG A 88 -0.22 -5.46 -8.76
CA ARG A 88 -0.31 -5.32 -10.22
C ARG A 88 0.68 -6.24 -10.93
N ARG A 89 1.93 -6.28 -10.46
CA ARG A 89 2.94 -7.20 -10.98
C ARG A 89 2.60 -8.66 -10.76
N THR A 90 2.14 -9.03 -9.56
CA THR A 90 1.74 -10.41 -9.28
C THR A 90 0.64 -10.86 -10.25
N VAL A 91 -0.34 -10.00 -10.52
CA VAL A 91 -1.39 -10.27 -11.51
C VAL A 91 -0.80 -10.35 -12.93
N ALA A 92 0.02 -9.39 -13.33
CA ALA A 92 0.65 -9.36 -14.66
C ALA A 92 1.53 -10.59 -14.90
N THR A 93 2.34 -11.01 -13.92
CA THR A 93 3.14 -12.23 -13.99
C THR A 93 2.26 -13.47 -14.07
N ARG A 94 1.17 -13.56 -13.30
CA ARG A 94 0.22 -14.69 -13.42
C ARG A 94 -0.45 -14.75 -14.79
N MET A 95 -0.81 -13.61 -15.35
CA MET A 95 -1.37 -13.52 -16.70
C MET A 95 -0.34 -13.89 -17.76
N ALA A 96 0.88 -13.36 -17.65
CA ALA A 96 1.99 -13.69 -18.53
C ALA A 96 2.34 -15.18 -18.49
N ASN A 97 2.34 -15.79 -17.29
CA ASN A 97 2.63 -17.20 -17.06
C ASN A 97 1.39 -18.11 -17.18
N HIS A 98 0.30 -17.60 -17.75
CA HIS A 98 -0.90 -18.42 -17.93
C HIS A 98 -0.56 -19.61 -18.84
N PRO A 99 -0.96 -20.85 -18.52
CA PRO A 99 -0.59 -22.06 -19.29
C PRO A 99 -1.02 -22.07 -20.77
N ARG A 100 -1.90 -21.13 -21.16
CA ARG A 100 -2.32 -20.91 -22.55
C ARG A 100 -1.42 -19.92 -23.32
N LEU A 101 -0.54 -19.20 -22.63
CA LEU A 101 0.32 -18.14 -23.15
C LEU A 101 1.82 -18.47 -23.05
N VAL A 102 2.20 -19.44 -22.20
CA VAL A 102 3.58 -19.93 -22.07
C VAL A 102 3.65 -21.41 -22.43
N PRO A 103 4.45 -21.82 -23.44
CA PRO A 103 4.76 -23.22 -23.67
C PRO A 103 5.46 -23.79 -22.43
N PRO A 104 5.17 -25.03 -21.99
CA PRO A 104 5.79 -25.59 -20.79
C PRO A 104 7.33 -25.57 -20.94
N SER A 105 8.01 -24.83 -20.06
CA SER A 105 9.46 -24.86 -19.94
C SER A 105 9.90 -26.19 -19.34
N ALA A 106 11.08 -26.67 -19.77
CA ALA A 106 11.76 -27.76 -19.10
C ALA A 106 12.41 -27.22 -17.81
N GLU A 107 11.63 -27.14 -16.74
CA GLU A 107 12.12 -26.84 -15.39
C GLU A 107 12.83 -28.07 -14.78
N ASP A 108 13.85 -27.81 -13.95
CA ASP A 108 14.53 -28.83 -13.15
C ASP A 108 13.49 -29.53 -12.23
N PRO A 109 13.31 -30.86 -12.33
CA PRO A 109 12.33 -31.60 -11.54
C PRO A 109 12.46 -31.39 -10.02
N ALA A 110 13.66 -31.06 -9.52
CA ALA A 110 13.90 -30.82 -8.10
C ALA A 110 13.33 -29.47 -7.62
N GLU A 111 13.52 -28.41 -8.40
CA GLU A 111 13.02 -27.05 -8.10
C GLU A 111 11.48 -27.01 -8.23
N PHE A 112 10.92 -27.65 -9.27
CA PHE A 112 9.48 -27.83 -9.44
C PHE A 112 8.84 -28.66 -8.30
N ALA A 113 9.55 -29.65 -7.77
CA ALA A 113 9.06 -30.47 -6.65
C ALA A 113 9.01 -29.68 -5.33
N CYS A 114 10.00 -28.83 -5.06
CA CYS A 114 10.03 -27.95 -3.89
C CYS A 114 8.90 -26.92 -3.94
N ASP A 115 8.72 -26.24 -5.08
CA ASP A 115 7.62 -25.29 -5.28
C ASP A 115 6.25 -25.97 -5.14
N LYS A 116 6.10 -27.19 -5.65
CA LYS A 116 4.87 -27.97 -5.53
C LYS A 116 4.62 -28.43 -4.10
N ALA A 117 5.67 -28.74 -3.33
CA ALA A 117 5.56 -29.10 -1.93
C ALA A 117 5.15 -27.90 -1.07
N GLU A 118 5.75 -26.73 -1.30
CA GLU A 118 5.40 -25.49 -0.61
C GLU A 118 3.98 -25.02 -0.99
N ALA A 119 3.63 -25.05 -2.27
CA ALA A 119 2.28 -24.72 -2.75
C ALA A 119 1.23 -25.69 -2.19
N ARG A 120 1.53 -27.00 -2.14
CA ARG A 120 0.64 -27.99 -1.51
C ARG A 120 0.48 -27.74 -0.02
N TRP A 121 1.57 -27.46 0.69
CA TRP A 121 1.52 -27.13 2.11
C TRP A 121 0.66 -25.90 2.38
N LEU A 122 0.86 -24.83 1.61
CA LEU A 122 0.08 -23.60 1.72
C LEU A 122 -1.40 -23.84 1.37
N ALA A 123 -1.70 -24.61 0.32
CA ALA A 123 -3.07 -24.94 -0.07
C ALA A 123 -3.80 -25.74 1.03
N ILE A 124 -3.15 -26.76 1.60
CA ILE A 124 -3.69 -27.51 2.75
C ILE A 124 -3.94 -26.58 3.93
N ARG A 125 -3.02 -25.65 4.20
CA ARG A 125 -3.17 -24.71 5.31
C ARG A 125 -4.31 -23.73 5.11
N ILE A 126 -4.48 -23.20 3.90
CA ILE A 126 -5.61 -22.33 3.53
C ILE A 126 -6.92 -23.10 3.69
N LEU A 127 -6.99 -24.35 3.24
CA LEU A 127 -8.18 -25.19 3.41
C LEU A 127 -8.54 -25.43 4.88
N ALA A 128 -7.55 -25.52 5.76
CA ALA A 128 -7.75 -25.65 7.21
C ALA A 128 -8.19 -24.35 7.92
N LEU A 129 -8.21 -23.21 7.23
CA LEU A 129 -8.67 -21.95 7.82
C LEU A 129 -10.21 -21.93 7.99
N PRO A 130 -10.72 -21.18 8.98
CA PRO A 130 -12.13 -20.86 9.07
C PRO A 130 -12.67 -20.26 7.76
N ARG A 131 -13.93 -20.52 7.42
CA ARG A 131 -14.54 -20.06 6.14
C ARG A 131 -14.40 -18.55 5.90
N ARG A 132 -14.51 -17.75 6.97
CA ARG A 132 -14.30 -16.28 6.92
C ARG A 132 -12.88 -15.90 6.53
N ASP A 133 -11.89 -16.66 6.96
CA ASP A 133 -10.49 -16.40 6.65
C ASP A 133 -10.12 -16.88 5.25
N ARG A 134 -10.75 -17.95 4.76
CA ARG A 134 -10.63 -18.37 3.35
C ARG A 134 -11.16 -17.31 2.40
N ALA A 135 -12.34 -16.76 2.68
CA ALA A 135 -12.89 -15.66 1.88
C ALA A 135 -11.95 -14.44 1.83
N LEU A 136 -11.26 -14.12 2.92
CA LEU A 136 -10.23 -13.08 2.93
C LEU A 136 -9.01 -13.43 2.06
N VAL A 137 -8.59 -14.70 2.05
CA VAL A 137 -7.52 -15.18 1.16
C VAL A 137 -7.96 -15.07 -0.29
N ASP A 138 -9.20 -15.45 -0.61
CA ASP A 138 -9.76 -15.36 -1.97
C ASP A 138 -9.79 -13.90 -2.44
N MET A 139 -10.32 -12.98 -1.63
CA MET A 139 -10.32 -11.54 -1.95
C MET A 139 -8.92 -10.96 -2.17
N LEU A 140 -7.93 -11.41 -1.38
CA LEU A 140 -6.53 -11.02 -1.60
C LEU A 140 -5.95 -11.63 -2.89
N ALA A 141 -6.31 -12.87 -3.20
CA ALA A 141 -5.88 -13.56 -4.42
C ALA A 141 -6.43 -12.89 -5.68
N ASP A 142 -7.65 -12.34 -5.59
CA ASP A 142 -8.31 -11.50 -6.59
C ASP A 142 -7.75 -10.07 -6.67
N GLY A 143 -6.80 -9.73 -5.79
CA GLY A 143 -6.07 -8.47 -5.81
C GLY A 143 -6.74 -7.31 -5.09
N MET A 144 -7.86 -7.54 -4.40
CA MET A 144 -8.64 -6.48 -3.73
C MET A 144 -7.84 -5.70 -2.69
N GLY A 145 -8.03 -4.38 -2.66
CA GLY A 145 -7.49 -3.47 -1.65
C GLY A 145 -8.21 -3.51 -0.31
N HIS A 146 -7.57 -2.97 0.73
CA HIS A 146 -8.13 -2.94 2.08
C HIS A 146 -9.50 -2.24 2.16
N SER A 147 -9.71 -1.18 1.38
CA SER A 147 -11.00 -0.48 1.26
C SER A 147 -12.07 -1.30 0.55
N GLU A 148 -11.69 -2.04 -0.49
CA GLU A 148 -12.60 -2.91 -1.25
C GLU A 148 -13.01 -4.12 -0.41
N ILE A 149 -12.06 -4.74 0.29
CA ILE A 149 -12.30 -5.82 1.25
C ILE A 149 -13.21 -5.32 2.39
N ALA A 150 -13.00 -4.11 2.89
CA ALA A 150 -13.86 -3.54 3.94
C ALA A 150 -15.31 -3.41 3.47
N ARG A 151 -15.52 -2.91 2.25
CA ARG A 151 -16.84 -2.79 1.62
C ARG A 151 -17.49 -4.16 1.41
N GLU A 152 -16.74 -5.14 0.90
CA GLU A 152 -17.23 -6.51 0.67
C GLU A 152 -17.65 -7.21 1.96
N LEU A 153 -16.93 -6.94 3.06
CA LEU A 153 -17.22 -7.52 4.38
C LEU A 153 -18.22 -6.70 5.21
N GLY A 154 -18.69 -5.56 4.72
CA GLY A 154 -19.54 -4.63 5.47
C GLY A 154 -18.89 -4.11 6.76
N THR A 155 -17.59 -3.83 6.72
CA THR A 155 -16.80 -3.35 7.88
C THR A 155 -16.03 -2.06 7.56
N THR A 156 -15.37 -1.49 8.56
CA THR A 156 -14.51 -0.32 8.37
C THR A 156 -13.17 -0.73 7.76
N THR A 157 -12.47 0.18 7.08
CA THR A 157 -11.12 -0.07 6.55
C THR A 157 -10.17 -0.57 7.63
N GLN A 158 -10.26 -0.02 8.85
CA GLN A 158 -9.48 -0.46 9.99
C GLN A 158 -9.87 -1.86 10.50
N GLY A 159 -11.16 -2.22 10.41
CA GLY A 159 -11.65 -3.56 10.66
C GLY A 159 -11.05 -4.58 9.69
N ALA A 160 -11.00 -4.24 8.40
CA ALA A 160 -10.36 -5.05 7.36
C ALA A 160 -8.85 -5.21 7.59
N HIS A 161 -8.14 -4.13 7.93
CA HIS A 161 -6.72 -4.20 8.32
C HIS A 161 -6.49 -5.18 9.48
N SER A 162 -7.31 -5.07 10.53
CA SER A 162 -7.20 -5.93 11.72
C SER A 162 -7.47 -7.40 11.39
N ALA A 163 -8.45 -7.68 10.52
CA ALA A 163 -8.77 -9.04 10.08
C ALA A 163 -7.61 -9.65 9.26
N LEU A 164 -7.08 -8.89 8.30
CA LEU A 164 -5.95 -9.31 7.47
C LEU A 164 -4.66 -9.49 8.27
N TYR A 165 -4.43 -8.66 9.28
CA TYR A 165 -3.30 -8.84 10.21
C TYR A 165 -3.40 -10.18 10.96
N ARG A 166 -4.57 -10.48 11.54
CA ARG A 166 -4.80 -11.75 12.25
C ARG A 166 -4.73 -12.97 11.31
N LEU A 167 -5.17 -12.82 10.07
CA LEU A 167 -5.01 -13.83 9.02
C LEU A 167 -3.53 -14.13 8.76
N ARG A 168 -2.71 -13.09 8.50
CA ARG A 168 -1.27 -13.23 8.30
C ARG A 168 -0.56 -13.89 9.48
N LYS A 169 -0.92 -13.52 10.72
CA LYS A 169 -0.36 -14.17 11.91
C LYS A 169 -0.69 -15.67 11.98
N ARG A 170 -1.90 -16.08 11.61
CA ARG A 170 -2.33 -17.49 11.64
C ARG A 170 -1.69 -18.34 10.55
N ILE A 171 -1.40 -17.74 9.39
CA ILE A 171 -0.68 -18.40 8.30
C ILE A 171 0.83 -18.47 8.62
N GLY A 172 1.41 -17.37 9.11
CA GLY A 172 2.86 -17.25 9.35
C GLY A 172 3.41 -17.94 10.61
N ALA A 173 2.55 -18.37 11.55
CA ALA A 173 2.98 -18.98 12.81
C ALA A 173 3.61 -20.38 12.67
N HIS A 174 3.72 -20.95 11.47
CA HIS A 174 4.21 -22.32 11.32
C HIS A 174 4.93 -22.60 10.00
N ARG A 175 5.81 -21.69 9.55
CA ARG A 175 6.69 -21.97 8.40
C ARG A 175 7.55 -23.21 8.73
N PRO A 176 7.43 -24.33 7.98
CA PRO A 176 8.34 -25.44 8.15
C PRO A 176 9.72 -24.98 7.70
N ILE A 177 10.71 -25.20 8.56
CA ILE A 177 12.12 -25.02 8.22
C ILE A 177 12.47 -26.24 7.37
N GLY A 178 12.63 -26.03 6.07
CA GLY A 178 13.31 -26.94 5.16
C GLY A 178 14.72 -26.43 4.96
#